data_AF-A0A9Q4Q2M7-F1
#
_entry.id   AF-A0A9Q4Q2M7-F1
#
_cell.length_a   1.000
_cell.length_b   1.000
_cell.length_c   1.000
_cell.angle_alpha   90.00
_cell.angle_beta   90.00
_cell.angle_gamma   90.00
#
_symmetry.space_group_name_H-M   'P 1'
#
loop_
_entity.id
_entity.type
_entity.pdbx_description
1 polymer ?
#
loop_
_entity_poly.entity_id
_entity_poly.type
_entity_poly.pdbx_seq_one_letter_code
_entity_poly.pdbx_strand_id
1 'polypeptide(L)'
;MRSKRVQREVDELVAQGWTIEEETPDRVVMVDREFGSILSHVLVALLTFWFTMGVGNLVWGAYNYVSKSRRRVLWDDGTSCPSCGVDVPPSADYCPACGDDLESVTDPNGGIACPECDAVAAEGSRFCPACGTKLAATFGGSAGNRTDT
;
A
#
# COMPACT_ATOMS: atom_id res chain seq x y z
N MET A 1 -15.85 11.36 -8.61
CA MET A 1 -16.73 10.18 -8.76
C MET A 1 -15.82 8.97 -8.74
N ARG A 2 -16.05 8.00 -7.86
CA ARG A 2 -15.15 6.84 -7.72
C ARG A 2 -15.15 5.97 -8.97
N SER A 3 -14.03 5.28 -9.21
CA SER A 3 -13.90 4.25 -10.23
C SER A 3 -14.89 3.09 -10.01
N LYS A 4 -15.34 2.46 -11.09
CA LYS A 4 -16.26 1.31 -11.01
C LYS A 4 -15.64 0.10 -10.31
N ARG A 5 -14.31 -0.03 -10.38
CA ARG A 5 -13.55 -1.09 -9.70
C ARG A 5 -13.71 -0.97 -8.19
N VAL A 6 -13.39 0.21 -7.64
CA VAL A 6 -13.47 0.46 -6.20
C VAL A 6 -14.90 0.40 -5.70
N GLN A 7 -15.88 0.91 -6.45
CA GLN A 7 -17.30 0.80 -6.04
C GLN A 7 -17.72 -0.67 -5.87
N ARG A 8 -17.41 -1.54 -6.84
CA ARG A 8 -17.74 -2.96 -6.75
C ARG A 8 -17.07 -3.65 -5.55
N GLU A 9 -15.82 -3.30 -5.27
CA GLU A 9 -15.08 -3.89 -4.14
C GLU A 9 -15.61 -3.39 -2.79
N VAL A 10 -15.97 -2.11 -2.68
CA VAL A 10 -16.67 -1.57 -1.51
C VAL A 10 -18.00 -2.28 -1.31
N ASP A 11 -18.80 -2.45 -2.37
CA ASP A 11 -20.10 -3.13 -2.30
C ASP A 11 -19.95 -4.58 -1.82
N GLU A 12 -18.93 -5.29 -2.32
CA GLU A 12 -18.62 -6.65 -1.92
C GLU A 12 -18.18 -6.73 -0.45
N LEU A 13 -17.30 -5.83 0.00
CA LEU A 13 -16.83 -5.79 1.38
C LEU A 13 -17.97 -5.41 2.35
N VAL A 14 -18.83 -4.47 1.99
CA VAL A 14 -20.04 -4.15 2.76
C VAL A 14 -20.96 -5.38 2.85
N ALA A 15 -21.13 -6.13 1.76
CA ALA A 15 -21.91 -7.37 1.78
C ALA A 15 -21.28 -8.46 2.69
N GLN A 16 -19.96 -8.47 2.83
CA GLN A 16 -19.23 -9.33 3.77
C GLN A 16 -19.28 -8.83 5.22
N GLY A 17 -19.91 -7.68 5.49
CA GLY A 17 -20.05 -7.11 6.84
C GLY A 17 -18.96 -6.11 7.23
N TRP A 18 -18.10 -5.70 6.30
CA TRP A 18 -17.13 -4.64 6.55
C TRP A 18 -17.84 -3.30 6.69
N THR A 19 -17.27 -2.43 7.54
CA THR A 19 -17.77 -1.08 7.78
C THR A 19 -16.81 -0.03 7.24
N ILE A 20 -17.35 1.05 6.66
CA ILE A 20 -16.54 2.17 6.18
C ILE A 20 -16.20 3.07 7.38
N GLU A 21 -14.91 3.31 7.60
CA GLU A 21 -14.41 4.16 8.70
C GLU A 21 -14.08 5.57 8.22
N GLU A 22 -13.47 5.68 7.03
CA GLU A 22 -13.06 6.96 6.46
C GLU A 22 -13.33 6.95 4.95
N GLU A 23 -14.04 7.96 4.47
CA GLU A 23 -14.26 8.20 3.05
C GLU A 23 -13.53 9.47 2.63
N THR A 24 -12.47 9.32 1.84
CA THR A 24 -11.83 10.44 1.17
C THR A 24 -12.06 10.33 -0.34
N PRO A 25 -11.80 11.42 -1.10
CA PRO A 25 -11.93 11.39 -2.56
C PRO A 25 -10.99 10.39 -3.23
N ASP A 26 -9.82 10.16 -2.65
CA ASP A 26 -8.72 9.34 -3.16
C ASP A 26 -8.75 7.88 -2.67
N ARG A 27 -9.34 7.62 -1.49
CA ARG A 27 -9.35 6.28 -0.89
C ARG A 27 -10.56 6.02 0.01
N VAL A 28 -10.78 4.74 0.28
CA VAL A 28 -11.79 4.24 1.22
C VAL A 28 -11.09 3.38 2.25
N VAL A 29 -11.24 3.74 3.52
CA VAL A 29 -10.76 2.90 4.61
C VAL A 29 -11.92 2.08 5.13
N MET A 30 -11.78 0.76 5.05
CA MET A 30 -12.75 -0.19 5.55
C MET A 30 -12.16 -0.96 6.73
N VAL A 31 -12.99 -1.20 7.75
CA VAL A 31 -12.63 -1.97 8.93
C VAL A 31 -13.64 -3.08 9.15
N ASP A 32 -13.12 -4.27 9.38
CA ASP A 32 -13.87 -5.42 9.85
C ASP A 32 -13.65 -5.59 11.36
N ARG A 33 -14.75 -5.60 12.11
CA ARG A 33 -14.76 -5.75 13.57
C ARG A 33 -15.44 -7.08 13.91
N GLU A 34 -14.67 -8.16 13.86
CA GLU A 34 -15.13 -9.47 14.33
C GLU A 34 -15.21 -9.46 15.87
N PHE A 35 -16.41 -9.32 16.41
CA PHE A 35 -16.68 -9.79 17.77
C PHE A 35 -16.56 -11.32 17.72
N GLY A 36 -15.46 -11.88 18.25
CA GLY A 36 -15.21 -13.33 18.26
C GLY A 36 -16.42 -14.18 18.69
N SER A 37 -16.39 -15.51 18.47
CA SER A 37 -17.61 -16.34 18.57
C SER A 37 -18.38 -16.13 19.89
N ILE A 38 -19.72 -16.11 19.82
CA ILE A 38 -20.58 -15.97 21.01
C ILE A 38 -20.22 -17.02 22.06
N LEU A 39 -19.90 -18.24 21.62
CA LEU A 39 -19.43 -19.31 22.49
C LEU A 39 -18.13 -18.96 23.21
N SER A 40 -17.13 -18.39 22.52
CA SER A 40 -15.90 -17.94 23.16
C SER A 40 -16.17 -16.89 24.24
N HIS A 41 -17.06 -15.93 23.97
CA HIS A 41 -17.47 -14.93 24.97
C HIS A 41 -18.16 -15.56 26.18
N VAL A 42 -19.04 -16.55 25.97
CA VAL A 42 -19.72 -17.28 27.04
C VAL A 42 -18.75 -18.12 27.88
N LEU A 43 -17.80 -18.82 27.25
CA LEU A 43 -16.80 -19.62 27.95
C LEU A 43 -15.88 -18.76 28.80
N VAL A 44 -15.35 -17.66 28.25
CA VAL A 44 -14.50 -16.75 29.03
C VAL A 44 -15.33 -16.11 30.15
N ALA A 45 -16.61 -15.75 29.93
CA ALA A 45 -17.52 -15.30 30.98
C ALA A 45 -17.67 -16.29 32.12
N LEU A 46 -17.97 -17.56 31.82
CA LEU A 46 -18.11 -18.58 32.85
C LEU A 46 -16.80 -18.85 33.62
N LEU A 47 -15.66 -18.86 32.92
CA LEU A 47 -14.36 -19.18 33.53
C LEU A 47 -13.77 -18.03 34.36
N THR A 48 -14.01 -16.77 33.96
CA THR A 48 -13.40 -15.59 34.60
C THR A 48 -14.31 -14.89 35.60
N PHE A 49 -15.63 -15.11 35.53
CA PHE A 49 -16.60 -14.62 36.52
C PHE A 49 -16.30 -15.14 37.93
N TRP A 50 -15.86 -16.40 38.04
CA TRP A 50 -15.59 -17.03 39.34
C TRP A 50 -14.28 -16.56 40.01
N PHE A 51 -13.25 -16.16 39.24
CA PHE A 51 -11.92 -15.85 39.78
C PHE A 51 -11.54 -14.36 39.76
N THR A 52 -12.27 -13.49 39.04
CA THR A 52 -11.90 -12.05 38.91
C THR A 52 -13.07 -11.07 39.03
N MET A 53 -14.25 -11.53 39.46
CA MET A 53 -15.51 -10.76 39.36
C MET A 53 -15.75 -10.17 37.95
N GLY A 54 -15.24 -10.82 36.90
CA GLY A 54 -15.42 -10.38 35.51
C GLY A 54 -14.47 -9.27 35.02
N VAL A 55 -13.60 -8.70 35.87
CA VAL A 55 -12.65 -7.65 35.44
C VAL A 55 -11.62 -8.21 34.44
N GLY A 56 -11.12 -9.43 34.67
CA GLY A 56 -10.20 -10.07 33.74
C GLY A 56 -10.84 -10.32 32.37
N ASN A 57 -12.15 -10.58 32.34
CA ASN A 57 -12.90 -10.76 31.11
C ASN A 57 -13.12 -9.47 30.34
N LEU A 58 -13.47 -8.39 31.06
CA LEU A 58 -13.64 -7.08 30.46
C LEU A 58 -12.33 -6.61 29.81
N VAL A 59 -11.19 -6.81 30.48
CA VAL A 59 -9.87 -6.49 29.93
C VAL A 59 -9.52 -7.39 28.74
N TRP A 60 -9.75 -8.71 28.83
CA TRP A 60 -9.45 -9.64 27.74
C TRP A 60 -10.35 -9.45 26.51
N GLY A 61 -11.64 -9.15 26.73
CA GLY A 61 -12.61 -8.81 25.69
C GLY A 61 -12.28 -7.49 25.01
N ALA A 62 -11.94 -6.45 25.79
CA ALA A 62 -11.46 -5.18 25.26
C ALA A 62 -10.16 -5.38 24.46
N TYR A 63 -9.24 -6.19 24.97
CA TYR A 63 -8.00 -6.52 24.27
C TYR A 63 -8.25 -7.21 22.93
N ASN A 64 -9.09 -8.25 22.88
CA ASN A 64 -9.41 -8.94 21.62
C ASN A 64 -10.17 -8.05 20.63
N TYR A 65 -11.10 -7.24 21.13
CA TYR A 65 -11.87 -6.30 20.31
C TYR A 65 -10.97 -5.27 19.62
N VAL A 66 -9.99 -4.73 20.35
CA VAL A 66 -9.05 -3.75 19.80
C VAL A 66 -7.98 -4.42 18.92
N SER A 67 -7.49 -5.61 19.30
CA SER A 67 -6.36 -6.27 18.61
C SER A 67 -6.73 -7.00 17.32
N LYS A 68 -8.00 -7.41 17.10
CA LYS A 68 -8.41 -8.15 15.90
C LYS A 68 -9.08 -7.31 14.79
N SER A 69 -8.95 -5.99 14.83
CA SER A 69 -9.49 -5.17 13.74
C SER A 69 -8.63 -5.32 12.47
N ARG A 70 -9.22 -5.85 11.40
CA ARG A 70 -8.58 -5.83 10.07
C ARG A 70 -8.94 -4.52 9.40
N ARG A 71 -7.93 -3.74 9.01
CA ARG A 71 -8.09 -2.49 8.27
C ARG A 71 -7.62 -2.69 6.83
N ARG A 72 -8.47 -2.34 5.86
CA ARG A 72 -8.15 -2.35 4.43
C ARG A 72 -8.33 -0.95 3.85
N VAL A 73 -7.42 -0.55 2.96
CA VAL A 73 -7.46 0.73 2.26
C VAL A 73 -7.62 0.45 0.77
N LEU A 74 -8.68 0.99 0.18
CA LEU A 74 -9.00 0.88 -1.24
C LEU A 74 -8.70 2.22 -1.90
N TRP A 75 -7.81 2.22 -2.88
CA TRP A 75 -7.38 3.43 -3.60
C TRP A 75 -8.15 3.59 -4.91
N ASP A 76 -8.63 4.79 -5.23
CA ASP A 76 -9.44 5.01 -6.44
C ASP A 76 -8.66 4.79 -7.74
N ASP A 77 -7.42 5.29 -7.77
CA ASP A 77 -6.46 5.14 -8.87
C ASP A 77 -5.30 4.17 -8.52
N GLY A 78 -5.51 3.29 -7.53
CA GLY A 78 -4.47 2.36 -7.08
C GLY A 78 -4.16 1.26 -8.09
N THR A 79 -2.91 0.80 -8.08
CA THR A 79 -2.47 -0.40 -8.79
C THR A 79 -2.26 -1.55 -7.80
N SER A 80 -2.40 -2.80 -8.25
CA SER A 80 -2.10 -3.95 -7.41
C SER A 80 -0.60 -4.23 -7.45
N CYS A 81 0.02 -4.40 -6.28
CA CYS A 81 1.42 -4.81 -6.20
C CYS A 81 1.62 -6.16 -6.92
N PRO A 82 2.58 -6.30 -7.84
CA PRO A 82 2.79 -7.52 -8.61
C PRO A 82 3.27 -8.70 -7.73
N SER A 83 3.93 -8.40 -6.61
CA SER A 83 4.51 -9.42 -5.73
C SER A 83 3.52 -9.96 -4.70
N CYS A 84 2.70 -9.09 -4.09
CA CYS A 84 1.79 -9.48 -3.00
C CYS A 84 0.30 -9.28 -3.29
N GLY A 85 -0.05 -8.61 -4.40
CA GLY A 85 -1.42 -8.38 -4.82
C GLY A 85 -2.18 -7.31 -4.01
N VAL A 86 -1.54 -6.64 -3.05
CA VAL A 86 -2.17 -5.56 -2.27
C VAL A 86 -2.30 -4.30 -3.11
N ASP A 87 -3.45 -3.62 -3.03
CA ASP A 87 -3.66 -2.30 -3.64
C ASP A 87 -2.75 -1.24 -3.01
N VAL A 88 -1.99 -0.56 -3.86
CA VAL A 88 -1.05 0.49 -3.51
C VAL A 88 -1.40 1.77 -4.25
N PRO A 89 -1.13 2.95 -3.67
CA PRO A 89 -1.40 4.21 -4.35
C PRO A 89 -0.49 4.34 -5.58
N PRO A 90 -0.93 5.03 -6.65
CA PRO A 90 -0.17 5.13 -7.91
C PRO A 90 1.15 5.89 -7.75
N SER A 91 1.29 6.69 -6.70
CA SER A 91 2.51 7.44 -6.37
C SER A 91 3.41 6.72 -5.35
N ALA A 92 3.15 5.46 -5.02
CA ALA A 92 4.02 4.71 -4.11
C ALA A 92 5.26 4.23 -4.85
N ASP A 93 6.44 4.59 -4.33
CA ASP A 93 7.72 4.07 -4.82
C ASP A 93 7.96 2.62 -4.36
N TYR A 94 7.35 2.22 -3.24
CA TYR A 94 7.46 0.88 -2.65
C TYR A 94 6.12 0.39 -2.10
N CYS A 95 5.95 -0.93 -2.04
CA CYS A 95 4.77 -1.54 -1.45
C CYS A 95 4.86 -1.51 0.09
N PRO A 96 3.93 -0.85 0.80
CA PRO A 96 3.94 -0.81 2.27
C PRO A 96 3.60 -2.15 2.92
N ALA A 97 3.09 -3.12 2.16
CA ALA A 97 2.70 -4.43 2.67
C ALA A 97 3.84 -5.47 2.58
N CYS A 98 4.57 -5.53 1.46
CA CYS A 98 5.64 -6.51 1.25
C CYS A 98 7.05 -5.91 1.16
N GLY A 99 7.18 -4.60 0.92
CA GLY A 99 8.46 -3.91 0.79
C GLY A 99 9.08 -3.92 -0.61
N ASP A 100 8.40 -4.45 -1.63
CA ASP A 100 8.90 -4.45 -3.01
C ASP A 100 8.83 -3.06 -3.66
N ASP A 101 9.83 -2.75 -4.49
CA ASP A 101 9.90 -1.51 -5.27
C ASP A 101 8.87 -1.51 -6.42
N LEU A 102 8.12 -0.43 -6.53
CA LEU A 102 7.04 -0.20 -7.49
C LEU A 102 7.44 0.77 -8.62
N GLU A 103 8.67 1.29 -8.58
CA GLU A 103 9.28 2.25 -9.53
C GLU A 103 9.37 1.76 -11.00
N SER A 104 8.71 0.66 -11.37
CA SER A 104 8.69 0.12 -12.73
C SER A 104 7.44 0.47 -13.56
N VAL A 105 6.51 1.27 -13.04
CA VAL A 105 5.24 1.59 -13.74
C VAL A 105 5.18 3.04 -14.28
N THR A 106 6.11 3.91 -13.91
CA THR A 106 6.16 5.28 -14.44
C THR A 106 7.18 5.37 -15.57
N ASP A 107 6.66 5.53 -16.78
CA ASP A 107 7.31 5.82 -18.06
C ASP A 107 7.93 4.68 -18.89
N PRO A 108 7.22 4.19 -19.94
CA PRO A 108 7.79 3.33 -20.96
C PRO A 108 8.69 4.05 -21.99
N ASN A 109 8.99 5.36 -21.85
CA ASN A 109 9.68 6.13 -22.88
C ASN A 109 10.87 7.01 -22.42
N GLY A 110 11.30 6.92 -21.16
CA GLY A 110 12.35 7.80 -20.60
C GLY A 110 13.46 7.03 -19.90
N GLY A 111 14.17 6.16 -20.63
CA GLY A 111 15.29 5.40 -20.08
C GLY A 111 16.65 5.93 -20.55
N ILE A 112 17.60 6.08 -19.64
CA ILE A 112 19.00 6.42 -19.97
C ILE A 112 19.78 5.11 -20.13
N ALA A 113 20.31 4.85 -21.32
CA ALA A 113 21.21 3.72 -21.56
C ALA A 113 22.56 3.94 -20.86
N CYS A 114 23.01 2.92 -20.11
CA CYS A 114 24.32 2.96 -19.47
C CYS A 114 25.43 2.82 -20.52
N PRO A 115 26.41 3.74 -20.57
CA PRO A 115 27.49 3.68 -21.55
C PRO A 115 28.49 2.53 -21.33
N GLU A 116 28.43 1.86 -20.17
CA GLU A 116 29.39 0.82 -19.79
C GLU A 116 28.85 -0.61 -19.98
N CYS A 117 27.53 -0.80 -19.82
CA CYS A 117 26.93 -2.14 -19.84
C CYS A 117 25.63 -2.25 -20.65
N ASP A 118 25.24 -1.17 -21.34
CA ASP A 118 24.02 -1.05 -22.14
C ASP A 118 22.69 -1.31 -21.40
N ALA A 119 22.72 -1.51 -20.08
CA ALA A 119 21.51 -1.59 -19.28
C ALA A 119 20.76 -0.24 -19.27
N VAL A 120 19.44 -0.29 -19.40
CA VAL A 120 18.57 0.88 -19.36
C VAL A 120 18.22 1.21 -17.92
N ALA A 121 18.53 2.44 -17.48
CA ALA A 121 18.17 2.96 -16.17
C ALA A 121 17.03 4.00 -16.30
N ALA A 122 16.25 4.18 -15.24
CA ALA A 122 15.18 5.19 -15.21
C ALA A 122 15.74 6.62 -15.37
N GLU A 123 15.01 7.51 -16.04
CA GLU A 123 15.34 8.92 -16.13
C GLU A 123 15.56 9.55 -14.75
N GLY A 124 16.70 10.23 -14.56
CA GLY A 124 17.09 10.81 -13.27
C GLY A 124 17.96 9.90 -12.37
N SER A 125 18.19 8.64 -12.77
CA SER A 125 19.12 7.73 -12.07
C SER A 125 20.54 8.30 -12.04
N ARG A 126 21.12 8.41 -10.84
CA ARG A 126 22.52 8.86 -10.66
C ARG A 126 23.55 7.76 -10.94
N PHE A 127 23.14 6.51 -10.83
CA PHE A 127 23.98 5.32 -10.99
C PHE A 127 23.21 4.24 -11.75
N CYS A 128 23.93 3.42 -12.53
CA CYS A 128 23.36 2.30 -13.24
C CYS A 128 23.02 1.15 -12.27
N PRO A 129 21.80 0.59 -12.29
CA PRO A 129 21.42 -0.50 -11.40
C PRO A 129 22.09 -1.84 -11.74
N ALA A 130 22.62 -2.00 -12.96
CA ALA A 130 23.25 -3.24 -13.40
C ALA A 130 24.76 -3.30 -13.08
N CYS A 131 25.48 -2.18 -13.24
CA CYS A 131 26.94 -2.16 -13.10
C CYS A 131 27.49 -1.13 -12.10
N GLY A 132 26.64 -0.25 -11.56
CA GLY A 132 27.05 0.80 -10.60
C GLY A 132 27.71 2.03 -11.22
N THR A 133 27.90 2.07 -12.55
CA THR A 133 28.48 3.24 -13.24
C THR A 133 27.64 4.49 -13.03
N LYS A 134 28.29 5.62 -12.73
CA LYS A 134 27.62 6.91 -12.55
C LYS A 134 27.04 7.42 -13.87
N LEU A 135 25.74 7.66 -13.89
CA LEU A 135 25.02 8.20 -15.05
C LEU A 135 24.98 9.73 -14.91
N ALA A 136 25.56 10.43 -15.88
CA ALA A 136 25.61 11.89 -15.88
C ALA A 136 24.26 12.47 -16.32
N ALA A 137 23.48 12.97 -15.37
CA ALA A 137 22.29 13.78 -15.66
C ALA A 137 22.73 15.15 -16.20
N THR A 138 22.88 15.28 -17.52
CA THR A 138 23.02 16.58 -18.18
C THR A 138 21.61 17.15 -18.37
N PHE A 139 21.16 18.01 -17.44
CA PHE A 139 20.02 18.87 -17.69
C PHE A 139 20.30 19.71 -18.94
N GLY A 140 19.41 19.61 -19.94
CA GLY A 140 19.58 20.22 -21.25
C GLY A 140 19.66 21.75 -21.22
N GLY A 141 20.57 22.27 -22.05
CA GLY A 141 20.69 23.67 -22.42
C GLY A 141 21.51 23.79 -23.70
N SER A 142 20.84 23.61 -24.84
CA SER A 142 21.39 23.77 -26.20
C SER A 142 21.77 25.23 -26.51
N ALA A 143 22.78 25.38 -27.36
CA ALA A 143 22.92 26.35 -28.47
C ALA A 143 24.10 27.34 -28.36
N GLY A 144 24.94 27.32 -29.40
CA GLY A 144 25.72 28.50 -29.79
C GLY A 144 27.12 28.23 -30.35
N ASN A 145 27.19 27.65 -31.55
CA ASN A 145 28.33 27.76 -32.44
C ASN A 145 28.77 29.24 -32.59
N ARG A 146 30.04 29.55 -32.32
CA ARG A 146 30.71 30.72 -32.92
C ARG A 146 32.18 30.38 -33.15
N THR A 147 32.48 30.25 -34.43
CA THR A 147 33.76 29.94 -35.07
C THR A 147 34.86 30.93 -34.71
N ASP A 148 36.08 30.40 -34.79
CA ASP A 148 37.35 31.12 -34.92
C ASP A 148 37.27 32.31 -35.87
N THR A 149 37.82 33.45 -35.44
CA THR A 149 38.64 34.42 -36.20
C THR A 149 39.39 35.31 -35.24
#